data_AF-A0A1Z9PN24-F1
#
_entry.id   AF-A0A1Z9PN24-F1
#
_cell.length_a   1.000
_cell.length_b   1.000
_cell.length_c   1.000
_cell.angle_alpha   90.00
_cell.angle_beta   90.00
_cell.angle_gamma   90.00
#
_symmetry.space_group_name_H-M   'P 1'
#
loop_
_entity.id
_entity.type
_entity.pdbx_description
1 polymer ?
#
loop_
_entity_poly.entity_id
_entity_poly.type
_entity_poly.pdbx_seq_one_letter_code
_entity_poly.pdbx_strand_id
1 'polypeptide(L)'
;MRSDKKYHKMQNLFTQILFYQREHGFSPSYRDLMTATGLSSTSVVKYYLIKMRHNGLIRYANNTARTLRVTDEGKEVFRVK
;
A
#
# COMPACT_ATOMS: atom_id res chain seq x y z
N MET A 1 -7.66 -19.75 -3.40
CA MET A 1 -7.38 -18.44 -2.75
C MET A 1 -6.02 -17.96 -3.23
N ARG A 2 -5.85 -16.71 -3.68
CA ARG A 2 -4.59 -16.20 -4.29
C ARG A 2 -3.49 -16.07 -3.23
N SER A 3 -2.95 -17.21 -2.79
CA SER A 3 -1.89 -17.35 -1.78
C SER A 3 -0.52 -17.31 -2.47
N ASP A 4 -0.14 -16.14 -2.96
CA ASP A 4 1.15 -15.92 -3.62
C ASP A 4 2.04 -15.04 -2.72
N LYS A 5 3.36 -15.29 -2.68
CA LYS A 5 4.30 -14.54 -1.82
C LYS A 5 4.22 -13.02 -2.07
N LYS A 6 3.87 -12.62 -3.30
CA LYS A 6 3.62 -11.22 -3.68
C LYS A 6 2.37 -10.63 -3.02
N TYR A 7 1.33 -11.44 -2.80
CA TYR A 7 0.09 -11.00 -2.16
C TYR A 7 0.31 -10.65 -0.68
N HIS A 8 1.10 -11.43 0.05
CA HIS A 8 1.47 -11.09 1.43
C HIS A 8 2.24 -9.77 1.54
N LYS A 9 3.17 -9.50 0.60
CA LYS A 9 3.89 -8.21 0.55
C LYS A 9 2.94 -7.05 0.26
N MET A 10 1.99 -7.26 -0.65
CA MET A 10 0.97 -6.27 -0.97
C MET A 10 0.07 -5.99 0.24
N GLN A 11 -0.39 -7.03 0.93
CA GLN A 11 -1.21 -6.90 2.13
C GLN A 11 -0.45 -6.15 3.23
N ASN A 12 0.81 -6.50 3.51
CA ASN A 12 1.61 -5.81 4.52
C ASN A 12 1.74 -4.32 4.18
N LEU A 13 2.07 -3.98 2.94
CA LEU A 13 2.18 -2.59 2.50
C LEU A 13 0.84 -1.83 2.64
N PHE A 14 -0.28 -2.48 2.32
CA PHE A 14 -1.61 -1.89 2.50
C PHE A 14 -1.92 -1.61 3.98
N THR A 15 -1.61 -2.55 4.87
CA THR A 15 -1.76 -2.38 6.31
C THR A 15 -0.89 -1.23 6.84
N GLN A 16 0.35 -1.12 6.38
CA GLN A 16 1.24 -0.02 6.78
C GLN A 16 0.72 1.33 6.32
N ILE A 17 0.14 1.44 5.12
CA ILE A 17 -0.51 2.65 4.64
C ILE A 17 -1.65 3.06 5.57
N LEU A 18 -2.54 2.12 5.91
CA LEU A 18 -3.66 2.37 6.81
C LEU A 18 -3.21 2.81 8.20
N PHE A 19 -2.21 2.13 8.75
CA PHE A 19 -1.67 2.44 10.07
C PHE A 19 -1.06 3.84 10.09
N TYR A 20 -0.21 4.16 9.10
CA TYR A 20 0.43 5.46 9.00
C TYR A 20 -0.58 6.61 8.83
N GLN A 21 -1.64 6.39 8.04
CA GLN A 21 -2.72 7.36 7.88
C GLN A 21 -3.50 7.58 9.17
N ARG A 22 -3.74 6.52 9.96
CA ARG A 22 -4.40 6.62 11.27
C ARG A 22 -3.52 7.34 12.30
N GLU A 23 -2.22 7.07 12.31
CA GLU A 23 -1.29 7.63 13.29
C GLU A 23 -0.96 9.11 13.01
N HIS A 24 -0.69 9.45 11.74
CA HIS A 24 -0.19 10.77 11.38
C HIS A 24 -1.22 11.69 10.71
N GLY A 25 -2.38 11.16 10.29
CA GLY A 25 -3.40 11.93 9.58
C GLY A 25 -3.09 12.26 8.11
N PHE A 26 -1.94 11.81 7.58
CA PHE A 26 -1.54 11.98 6.18
C PHE A 26 -0.94 10.69 5.59
N SER A 27 -0.84 10.61 4.27
CA SER A 27 -0.35 9.39 3.60
C SER A 27 1.19 9.31 3.61
N PRO A 28 1.76 8.11 3.79
CA PRO A 28 3.21 7.92 3.88
C PRO A 28 3.94 8.19 2.57
N SER A 29 5.25 8.42 2.63
CA SER A 29 6.11 8.45 1.45
C SER A 29 6.54 7.03 1.01
N TYR A 30 7.12 6.90 -0.19
CA TYR A 30 7.71 5.62 -0.61
C TYR A 30 8.83 5.14 0.32
N ARG A 31 9.55 6.07 0.96
CA ARG A 31 10.64 5.74 1.88
C ARG A 31 10.09 5.21 3.22
N ASP A 32 9.06 5.86 3.75
CA ASP A 32 8.39 5.40 4.98
C ASP A 32 7.82 4.00 4.79
N LEU A 33 7.16 3.78 3.65
CA LEU A 33 6.63 2.47 3.28
C LEU A 33 7.72 1.42 3.11
N MET A 34 8.85 1.76 2.49
CA MET A 34 9.99 0.86 2.33
C MET A 34 10.53 0.43 3.71
N THR A 35 10.74 1.38 4.61
CA THR A 35 11.21 1.14 5.98
C THR A 35 10.21 0.28 6.75
N ALA A 36 8.93 0.63 6.73
CA ALA A 36 7.88 -0.08 7.47
C ALA A 36 7.63 -1.51 6.98
N THR A 37 7.85 -1.78 5.68
CA THR A 37 7.62 -3.11 5.09
C THR A 37 8.88 -3.97 4.95
N GLY A 38 10.07 -3.42 5.21
CA GLY A 38 11.35 -4.10 4.99
C GLY A 38 11.61 -4.44 3.53
N LEU A 39 11.04 -3.69 2.58
CA LEU A 39 11.28 -3.89 1.15
C LEU A 39 12.66 -3.37 0.76
N SER A 40 13.29 -4.03 -0.21
CA SER A 40 14.67 -3.75 -0.59
C SER A 40 14.90 -2.41 -1.28
N SER A 41 13.85 -1.79 -1.85
CA SER A 41 13.95 -0.46 -2.47
C SER A 41 12.60 0.23 -2.64
N THR A 42 12.64 1.55 -2.82
CA THR A 42 11.47 2.37 -3.16
C THR A 42 10.88 2.00 -4.53
N SER A 43 11.68 1.47 -5.45
CA SER A 43 11.21 0.96 -6.74
C SER A 43 10.33 -0.28 -6.58
N VAL A 44 10.68 -1.18 -5.64
CA VAL A 44 9.84 -2.35 -5.32
C VAL A 44 8.54 -1.92 -4.66
N VAL A 45 8.57 -0.93 -3.76
CA VAL A 45 7.36 -0.31 -3.20
C VAL A 45 6.47 0.22 -4.33
N LYS A 46 7.03 1.05 -5.22
CA LYS A 46 6.31 1.64 -6.35
C LYS A 46 5.69 0.57 -7.26
N TYR A 47 6.40 -0.52 -7.54
CA TYR A 47 5.88 -1.65 -8.31
C TYR A 47 4.61 -2.23 -7.68
N TYR A 48 4.62 -2.50 -6.37
CA TYR A 48 3.44 -3.02 -5.68
C TYR A 48 2.30 -2.02 -5.62
N LEU A 49 2.58 -0.73 -5.42
CA LEU A 49 1.56 0.32 -5.41
C LEU A 49 0.88 0.47 -6.78
N ILE A 50 1.64 0.44 -7.88
CA ILE A 50 1.08 0.44 -9.23
C ILE A 50 0.18 -0.78 -9.44
N LYS A 51 0.64 -1.96 -8.99
CA LYS A 51 -0.15 -3.20 -9.09
C LYS A 51 -1.45 -3.12 -8.28
N MET A 52 -1.40 -2.61 -7.05
CA MET A 52 -2.60 -2.40 -6.23
C MET A 52 -3.56 -1.40 -6.88
N ARG A 53 -3.02 -0.31 -7.44
CA ARG A 53 -3.82 0.72 -8.13
C ARG A 53 -4.51 0.14 -9.35
N HIS A 54 -3.80 -0.65 -10.16
CA HIS A 54 -4.35 -1.33 -11.33
C HIS A 54 -5.46 -2.32 -10.93
N ASN A 55 -5.33 -2.95 -9.76
CA ASN A 55 -6.33 -3.84 -9.21
C ASN A 55 -7.47 -3.11 -8.46
N GLY A 56 -7.55 -1.78 -8.51
CA GLY A 56 -8.60 -1.02 -7.84
C GLY A 56 -8.50 -0.93 -6.31
N LEU A 57 -7.44 -1.49 -5.69
CA LEU A 57 -7.29 -1.59 -4.24
C LEU A 57 -6.86 -0.27 -3.58
N ILE A 58 -6.14 0.58 -4.32
CA ILE A 58 -5.70 1.90 -3.85
C ILE A 58 -5.83 2.94 -4.97
N ARG A 59 -5.84 4.22 -4.60
CA ARG A 59 -5.80 5.37 -5.53
C ARG A 59 -4.80 6.41 -5.05
N TYR A 60 -4.12 7.09 -5.96
CA TYR A 60 -3.23 8.23 -5.65
C TYR A 60 -3.10 9.14 -6.88
N ALA A 61 -2.95 10.43 -6.65
CA ALA A 61 -2.78 11.44 -7.68
C ALA A 61 -1.30 11.62 -8.05
N ASN A 62 -1.01 11.81 -9.35
CA ASN A 62 0.23 12.38 -9.87
C ASN A 62 1.53 11.84 -9.23
N ASN A 63 1.69 10.51 -9.18
CA ASN A 63 2.92 9.84 -8.70
C ASN A 63 3.37 10.15 -7.26
N THR A 64 2.54 10.79 -6.45
CA THR A 64 2.88 11.12 -5.06
C THR A 64 2.23 10.16 -4.08
N ALA A 65 3.04 9.40 -3.34
CA ALA A 65 2.56 8.53 -2.26
C ALA A 65 1.80 9.30 -1.16
N ARG A 66 2.07 10.60 -1.00
CA ARG A 66 1.37 11.48 -0.05
C ARG A 66 -0.11 11.72 -0.38
N THR A 67 -0.57 11.37 -1.58
CA THR A 67 -2.00 11.45 -1.96
C THR A 67 -2.69 10.09 -1.94
N LEU A 68 -2.03 9.07 -1.41
CA LEU A 68 -2.52 7.70 -1.42
C LEU A 68 -3.80 7.58 -0.58
N ARG A 69 -4.81 6.93 -1.14
CA ARG A 69 -6.10 6.62 -0.55
C ARG A 69 -6.35 5.13 -0.73
N VAL A 70 -6.76 4.48 0.35
CA VAL A 70 -7.24 3.10 0.31
C VAL A 70 -8.66 3.08 -0.24
N THR A 71 -9.02 2.06 -1.04
CA THR A 71 -10.41 1.84 -1.46
C THR A 71 -11.08 0.82 -0.56
N ASP A 72 -12.41 0.81 -0.54
CA ASP A 72 -13.16 -0.18 0.23
C ASP A 72 -12.94 -1.58 -0.34
N GLU A 73 -12.81 -1.72 -1.66
CA GLU A 73 -12.42 -2.98 -2.30
C GLU A 73 -11.06 -3.48 -1.77
N GLY A 74 -10.07 -2.60 -1.60
CA GLY A 74 -8.79 -2.94 -0.98
C GLY A 74 -8.93 -3.46 0.45
N LYS A 75 -9.81 -2.84 1.26
CA LYS A 75 -10.08 -3.26 2.63
C LYS A 75 -10.74 -4.64 2.68
N GLU A 76 -11.72 -4.90 1.81
CA GLU A 76 -12.40 -6.20 1.69
C GLU A 76 -11.43 -7.30 1.25
N VAL A 77 -10.64 -7.03 0.20
CA VAL A 77 -9.67 -7.97 -0.37
C VAL A 77 -8.58 -8.38 0.62
N PHE A 78 -8.10 -7.43 1.43
CA PHE A 78 -7.09 -7.69 2.47
C PHE A 78 -7.69 -7.99 3.85
N ARG A 79 -9.03 -7.95 3.97
CA ARG A 79 -9.80 -8.17 5.21
C ARG A 79 -9.26 -7.34 6.38
N VAL A 80 -8.92 -6.08 6.11
CA VAL A 80 -8.39 -5.13 7.09
C VAL A 80 -9.48 -4.14 7.48
N LYS A 81 -9.80 -4.08 8.79
CA LYS A 81 -10.80 -3.20 9.39
C LYS A 81 -10.21 -1.83 9.76
#